data_AF-A0A1L8HG03-F1
#
_entry.id   AF-A0A1L8HG03-F1
#
_cell.length_a   1.000
_cell.length_b   1.000
_cell.length_c   1.000
_cell.angle_alpha   90.00
_cell.angle_beta   90.00
_cell.angle_gamma   90.00
#
_symmetry.space_group_name_H-M   'P 1'
#
loop_
_entity.id
_entity.type
_entity.pdbx_description
1 polymer ?
#
loop_
_entity_poly.entity_id
_entity_poly.type
_entity_poly.pdbx_seq_one_letter_code
_entity_poly.pdbx_strand_id
1 'polypeptide(L)'
;MHQHLKLGILVAISVVAFADVGSYVPKVTTSIRGNLTFSTFVLEQPQCIFSSNYSTQDIWLVVALDTVEPLLTDTNLSNPVSYSSFPTNKFYHTLRVRGADYPCFNSSERFLALLQVGSDVKCNESFCNGPLTSPGPYRVRFVVLNNTGIVAKTNRSDLIRLPIGINYTTIDTRPLRRSGSMIIITAILSILLAILLACLLAALCSGSKNLCWSEQLKTNRFMESDRPGYYRSSSIYQLHNSYAQWVQQEGNARDSAFPDQIRNKQYLEEENDLYGSTAIYNVIHPYLPRAKPF
;
A
#
# COMPACT_ATOMS: atom_id res chain seq x y z
N MET A 1 73.96 -25.81 29.39
CA MET A 1 72.76 -26.55 29.83
C MET A 1 71.77 -25.50 30.36
N HIS A 2 71.20 -24.65 29.51
CA HIS A 2 70.09 -24.88 28.59
C HIS A 2 68.80 -25.28 29.32
N GLN A 3 67.73 -24.49 29.06
CA GLN A 3 66.31 -24.72 29.38
C GLN A 3 65.90 -24.29 30.81
N HIS A 4 64.83 -23.54 31.11
CA HIS A 4 63.59 -23.22 30.38
C HIS A 4 63.11 -21.80 30.73
N LEU A 5 63.32 -20.85 29.81
CA LEU A 5 62.51 -19.64 29.69
C LEU A 5 61.38 -19.99 28.71
N LYS A 6 60.11 -19.97 29.14
CA LYS A 6 58.91 -19.75 28.31
C LYS A 6 57.61 -20.00 29.09
N LEU A 7 56.91 -18.92 29.41
CA LEU A 7 55.46 -18.85 29.55
C LEU A 7 55.14 -17.38 29.27
N GLY A 8 54.47 -16.93 28.22
CA GLY A 8 53.46 -17.55 27.36
C GLY A 8 52.38 -16.49 27.17
N ILE A 9 52.74 -15.34 26.57
CA ILE A 9 51.78 -14.26 26.30
C ILE A 9 50.96 -14.67 25.07
N LEU A 10 49.74 -15.16 25.32
CA LEU A 10 48.72 -15.35 24.29
C LEU A 10 48.11 -13.99 23.96
N VAL A 11 48.64 -13.32 22.94
CA VAL A 11 47.95 -12.21 22.29
C VAL A 11 46.89 -12.82 21.38
N ALA A 12 45.62 -12.77 21.81
CA ALA A 12 44.49 -13.04 20.94
C ALA A 12 44.36 -11.86 19.96
N ILE A 13 45.02 -11.96 18.81
CA ILE A 13 44.77 -11.04 17.69
C ILE A 13 43.42 -11.47 17.12
N SER A 14 42.37 -10.71 17.41
CA SER A 14 41.14 -10.76 16.63
C SER A 14 41.47 -10.30 15.23
N VAL A 15 41.72 -11.25 14.33
CA VAL A 15 41.85 -10.96 12.90
C VAL A 15 40.46 -10.54 12.44
N VAL A 16 40.24 -9.23 12.33
CA VAL A 16 39.14 -8.71 11.54
C VAL A 16 39.46 -9.14 10.11
N ALA A 17 38.73 -10.14 9.61
CA ALA A 17 38.85 -10.58 8.24
C ALA A 17 38.36 -9.43 7.34
N PHE A 18 39.29 -8.60 6.87
CA PHE A 18 39.00 -7.62 5.84
C PHE A 18 38.80 -8.37 4.53
N ALA A 19 37.58 -8.37 4.02
CA ALA A 19 37.33 -8.85 2.67
C ALA A 19 37.96 -7.85 1.69
N ASP A 20 38.85 -8.34 0.83
CA ASP A 20 39.42 -7.52 -0.23
C ASP A 20 38.34 -7.17 -1.26
N VAL A 21 38.35 -5.93 -1.76
CA VAL A 21 37.37 -5.45 -2.75
C VAL A 21 37.33 -6.37 -3.96
N GLY A 22 38.50 -6.84 -4.43
CA GLY A 22 38.60 -7.76 -5.57
C GLY A 22 37.97 -9.14 -5.34
N SER A 23 37.78 -9.54 -4.09
CA SER A 23 37.18 -10.84 -3.72
C SER A 23 35.66 -10.77 -3.54
N TYR A 24 35.11 -9.58 -3.29
CA TYR A 24 33.68 -9.41 -3.04
C TYR A 24 32.85 -9.70 -4.29
N VAL A 25 31.75 -10.43 -4.12
CA VAL A 25 30.78 -10.75 -5.17
C VAL A 25 29.41 -10.21 -4.73
N PRO A 26 28.81 -9.24 -5.44
CA PRO A 26 27.46 -8.79 -5.13
C PRO A 26 26.45 -9.92 -5.32
N LYS A 27 25.50 -10.05 -4.40
CA LYS A 27 24.48 -11.10 -4.41
C LYS A 27 23.09 -10.50 -4.30
N VAL A 28 22.14 -11.07 -5.04
CA VAL A 28 20.72 -10.78 -4.86
C VAL A 28 20.29 -11.40 -3.52
N THR A 29 19.63 -10.60 -2.69
CA THR A 29 19.18 -11.06 -1.38
C THR A 29 18.09 -12.13 -1.51
N THR A 30 18.09 -13.10 -0.60
CA THR A 30 17.01 -14.09 -0.45
C THR A 30 16.13 -13.82 0.77
N SER A 31 16.47 -12.80 1.57
CA SER A 31 15.84 -12.54 2.86
C SER A 31 14.49 -11.82 2.78
N ILE A 32 14.13 -11.29 1.61
CA ILE A 32 12.88 -10.58 1.39
C ILE A 32 12.08 -11.17 0.23
N ARG A 33 10.75 -11.13 0.36
CA ARG A 33 9.84 -11.39 -0.75
C ARG A 33 9.86 -10.19 -1.69
N GLY A 34 9.89 -10.42 -3.00
CA GLY A 34 10.03 -9.34 -3.99
C GLY A 34 11.47 -8.86 -4.19
N ASN A 35 12.45 -9.69 -3.84
CA ASN A 35 13.87 -9.48 -4.17
C ASN A 35 14.11 -9.33 -5.69
N LEU A 36 13.23 -9.89 -6.52
CA LEU A 36 13.17 -9.72 -7.97
C LEU A 36 11.75 -9.28 -8.35
N THR A 37 11.66 -8.26 -9.20
CA THR A 37 10.43 -7.82 -9.86
C THR A 37 10.67 -7.69 -11.35
N PHE A 38 9.63 -7.35 -12.12
CA PHE A 38 9.76 -7.16 -13.56
C PHE A 38 10.79 -6.09 -13.96
N SER A 39 11.06 -5.11 -13.11
CA SER A 39 11.95 -3.98 -13.41
C SER A 39 12.98 -3.67 -12.32
N THR A 40 13.04 -4.46 -11.24
CA THR A 40 13.95 -4.20 -10.11
C THR A 40 14.53 -5.48 -9.55
N PHE A 41 15.70 -5.39 -8.92
CA PHE A 41 16.21 -6.43 -8.04
C PHE A 41 16.83 -5.83 -6.79
N VAL A 42 17.00 -6.63 -5.74
CA VAL A 42 17.57 -6.19 -4.47
C VAL A 42 18.84 -6.95 -4.17
N LEU A 43 19.93 -6.21 -3.97
CA LEU A 43 21.22 -6.72 -3.56
C LEU A 43 21.38 -6.66 -2.04
N GLU A 44 22.24 -7.53 -1.52
CA GLU A 44 22.83 -7.34 -0.20
C GLU A 44 23.80 -6.15 -0.23
N GLN A 45 23.70 -5.27 0.76
CA GLN A 45 24.60 -4.12 0.87
C GLN A 45 26.03 -4.62 1.17
N PRO A 46 27.07 -4.10 0.49
CA PRO A 46 28.46 -4.52 0.67
C PRO A 46 29.05 -4.02 2.00
N GLN A 47 28.76 -4.71 3.09
CA GLN A 47 29.26 -4.38 4.43
C GLN A 47 30.75 -4.70 4.58
N CYS A 48 31.50 -3.81 5.25
CA CYS A 48 32.95 -3.97 5.48
C CYS A 48 33.84 -4.09 4.24
N ILE A 49 33.32 -3.81 3.04
CA ILE A 49 34.10 -3.95 1.79
C ILE A 49 34.87 -2.66 1.48
N PHE A 50 34.24 -1.50 1.67
CA PHE A 50 34.78 -0.21 1.25
C PHE A 50 35.17 0.73 2.39
N SER A 51 34.59 0.53 3.59
CA SER A 51 34.65 1.49 4.69
C SER A 51 36.04 1.72 5.29
N SER A 52 37.00 0.80 5.10
CA SER A 52 38.37 0.93 5.62
C SER A 52 39.31 1.59 4.62
N ASN A 53 39.51 0.95 3.46
CA ASN A 53 40.53 1.35 2.48
C ASN A 53 40.03 2.38 1.46
N TYR A 54 38.71 2.51 1.32
CA TYR A 54 38.07 3.33 0.28
C TYR A 54 37.00 4.27 0.85
N SER A 55 37.12 4.66 2.12
CA SER A 55 36.11 5.41 2.86
C SER A 55 35.74 6.76 2.22
N THR A 56 36.71 7.42 1.58
CA THR A 56 36.56 8.74 0.96
C THR A 56 36.23 8.69 -0.54
N GLN A 57 36.31 7.50 -1.14
CA GLN A 57 36.20 7.30 -2.58
C GLN A 57 34.74 7.12 -2.98
N ASP A 58 34.44 7.48 -4.24
CA ASP A 58 33.13 7.26 -4.82
C ASP A 58 32.96 5.78 -5.20
N ILE A 59 31.93 5.17 -4.67
CA ILE A 59 31.53 3.80 -4.98
C ILE A 59 30.31 3.86 -5.89
N TRP A 60 30.42 3.17 -7.03
CA TRP A 60 29.36 3.08 -8.02
C TRP A 60 28.95 1.63 -8.21
N LEU A 61 27.65 1.40 -8.36
CA LEU A 61 27.13 0.13 -8.86
C LEU A 61 27.06 0.20 -10.39
N VAL A 62 27.72 -0.75 -11.04
CA VAL A 62 27.62 -0.94 -12.49
C VAL A 62 26.57 -2.00 -12.76
N VAL A 63 25.55 -1.63 -13.52
CA VAL A 63 24.50 -2.55 -13.97
C VAL A 63 24.64 -2.74 -15.46
N ALA A 64 24.82 -3.98 -15.90
CA ALA A 64 25.07 -4.31 -17.29
C ALA A 64 24.31 -5.57 -17.71
N LEU A 65 23.99 -5.69 -19.00
CA LEU A 65 23.58 -6.98 -19.56
C LEU A 65 24.78 -7.94 -19.55
N ASP A 66 24.52 -9.22 -19.32
CA ASP A 66 25.53 -10.28 -19.36
C ASP A 66 26.29 -10.34 -20.69
N THR A 67 25.69 -9.89 -21.78
CA THR A 67 26.33 -9.82 -23.10
C THR A 67 27.41 -8.74 -23.20
N VAL A 68 27.34 -7.68 -22.38
CA VAL A 68 28.26 -6.53 -22.43
C VAL A 68 29.21 -6.51 -21.25
N GLU A 69 28.77 -6.95 -20.07
CA GLU A 69 29.57 -6.91 -18.85
C GLU A 69 30.97 -7.55 -18.99
N PRO A 70 31.14 -8.71 -19.67
CA PRO A 70 32.45 -9.31 -19.91
C PRO A 70 33.43 -8.44 -20.70
N LEU A 71 32.90 -7.56 -21.56
CA LEU A 71 33.65 -6.72 -22.49
C LEU A 71 34.04 -5.36 -21.88
N LEU A 72 33.56 -5.05 -20.68
CA LEU A 72 33.82 -3.76 -20.02
C LEU A 72 35.25 -3.69 -19.48
N THR A 73 36.08 -2.87 -20.14
CA THR A 73 37.44 -2.51 -19.73
C THR A 73 37.45 -1.46 -18.62
N ASP A 74 38.60 -1.28 -17.97
CA ASP A 74 38.76 -0.27 -16.91
C ASP A 74 38.54 1.16 -17.41
N THR A 75 38.81 1.45 -18.69
CA THR A 75 38.48 2.73 -19.33
C THR A 75 36.98 2.98 -19.40
N ASN A 76 36.19 1.94 -19.71
CA ASN A 76 34.73 2.05 -19.76
C ASN A 76 34.12 2.29 -18.37
N LEU A 77 34.75 1.73 -17.33
CA LEU A 77 34.28 1.84 -15.94
C LEU A 77 34.76 3.11 -15.23
N SER A 78 35.88 3.69 -15.69
CA SER A 78 36.44 4.91 -15.09
C SER A 78 35.57 6.15 -15.34
N ASN A 79 34.72 6.11 -16.36
CA ASN A 79 33.84 7.20 -16.75
C ASN A 79 32.38 6.79 -16.53
N PRO A 80 31.74 7.21 -15.42
CA PRO A 80 30.35 6.90 -15.16
C PRO A 80 29.46 7.32 -16.32
N VAL A 81 28.57 6.41 -16.73
CA VAL A 81 27.55 6.66 -17.75
C VAL A 81 26.15 6.60 -17.15
N SER A 82 25.27 7.50 -17.56
CA SER A 82 23.92 7.64 -17.02
C SER A 82 22.96 6.55 -17.51
N TYR A 83 21.88 6.33 -16.77
CA TYR A 83 20.80 5.42 -17.13
C TYR A 83 20.23 5.66 -18.54
N SER A 84 20.14 6.92 -18.99
CA SER A 84 19.67 7.27 -20.34
C SER A 84 20.48 6.65 -21.48
N SER A 85 21.74 6.29 -21.24
CA SER A 85 22.60 5.62 -22.23
C SER A 85 22.41 4.10 -22.28
N PHE A 86 21.70 3.52 -21.32
CA PHE A 86 21.49 2.07 -21.20
C PHE A 86 20.88 1.42 -22.46
N PRO A 87 19.91 2.02 -23.17
CA PRO A 87 19.37 1.43 -24.40
C PRO A 87 20.43 1.17 -25.48
N THR A 88 21.48 2.00 -25.53
CA THR A 88 22.57 1.89 -26.51
C THR A 88 23.73 1.08 -25.95
N ASN A 89 24.24 1.48 -24.78
CA ASN A 89 25.45 0.93 -24.19
C ASN A 89 25.23 -0.43 -23.51
N LYS A 90 23.98 -0.73 -23.11
CA LYS A 90 23.60 -1.91 -22.32
C LYS A 90 24.29 -2.02 -20.96
N PHE A 91 24.88 -0.92 -20.48
CA PHE A 91 25.33 -0.77 -19.11
C PHE A 91 25.14 0.68 -18.65
N TYR A 92 25.06 0.89 -17.33
CA TYR A 92 25.04 2.21 -16.71
C TYR A 92 25.58 2.15 -15.27
N HIS A 93 25.91 3.32 -14.74
CA HIS A 93 26.32 3.49 -13.36
C HIS A 93 25.17 4.10 -12.56
N THR A 94 25.00 3.61 -11.33
CA THR A 94 23.97 4.10 -10.42
C THR A 94 24.41 3.92 -8.96
N LEU A 95 23.57 4.38 -8.03
CA LEU A 95 23.74 4.20 -6.59
C LEU A 95 25.11 4.68 -6.09
N ARG A 96 25.48 5.90 -6.52
CA ARG A 96 26.70 6.58 -6.07
C ARG A 96 26.62 6.87 -4.58
N VAL A 97 27.58 6.36 -3.84
CA VAL A 97 27.78 6.68 -2.41
C VAL A 97 29.27 6.74 -2.09
N ARG A 98 29.64 7.26 -0.91
CA ARG A 98 31.03 7.16 -0.45
C ARG A 98 31.28 5.81 0.19
N GLY A 99 32.52 5.32 0.16
CA GLY A 99 32.85 4.03 0.80
C GLY A 99 32.53 3.97 2.30
N ALA A 100 32.57 5.12 2.99
CA ALA A 100 32.16 5.22 4.39
C ALA A 100 30.66 4.96 4.62
N ASP A 101 29.82 5.16 3.59
CA ASP A 101 28.37 4.95 3.64
C ASP A 101 28.00 3.46 3.52
N TYR A 102 28.99 2.58 3.34
CA TYR A 102 28.88 1.13 3.43
C TYR A 102 29.55 0.60 4.71
N PRO A 103 28.93 0.84 5.89
CA PRO A 103 29.55 0.52 7.16
C PRO A 103 29.66 -1.00 7.39
N CYS A 104 30.51 -1.35 8.35
CA CYS A 104 30.48 -2.65 8.96
C CYS A 104 29.24 -2.82 9.84
N PHE A 105 28.65 -4.01 9.82
CA PHE A 105 27.55 -4.35 10.71
C PHE A 105 28.04 -4.47 12.15
N ASN A 106 27.36 -3.78 13.06
CA ASN A 106 27.52 -4.00 14.50
C ASN A 106 26.48 -5.03 14.93
N SER A 107 26.94 -6.09 15.59
CA SER A 107 26.13 -7.25 16.02
C SER A 107 24.92 -6.92 16.90
N SER A 108 24.82 -5.69 17.39
CA SER A 108 23.77 -5.20 18.28
C SER A 108 22.49 -4.76 17.56
N GLU A 109 22.51 -4.53 16.24
CA GLU A 109 21.35 -3.99 15.51
C GLU A 109 20.95 -4.91 14.38
N ARG A 110 19.76 -5.52 14.46
CA ARG A 110 19.27 -6.47 13.45
C ARG A 110 18.71 -5.73 12.21
N PHE A 111 19.54 -4.94 11.55
CA PHE A 111 19.18 -4.17 10.36
C PHE A 111 19.44 -4.97 9.07
N LEU A 112 18.43 -5.08 8.20
CA LEU A 112 18.56 -5.65 6.87
C LEU A 112 19.17 -4.60 5.93
N ALA A 113 20.46 -4.71 5.68
CA ALA A 113 21.20 -3.83 4.80
C ALA A 113 21.01 -4.23 3.33
N LEU A 114 20.08 -3.56 2.65
CA LEU A 114 19.64 -3.90 1.30
C LEU A 114 19.83 -2.73 0.33
N LEU A 115 20.14 -3.06 -0.92
CA LEU A 115 20.31 -2.10 -2.00
C LEU A 115 19.38 -2.45 -3.16
N GLN A 116 18.29 -1.70 -3.31
CA GLN A 116 17.34 -1.91 -4.41
C GLN A 116 17.83 -1.22 -5.68
N VAL A 117 17.93 -1.96 -6.77
CA VAL A 117 18.29 -1.48 -8.11
C VAL A 117 17.01 -1.29 -8.93
N GLY A 118 16.88 -0.14 -9.58
CA GLY A 118 15.74 0.22 -10.41
C GLY A 118 14.58 0.89 -9.69
N SER A 119 14.81 1.49 -8.51
CA SER A 119 13.76 2.12 -7.68
C SER A 119 13.17 3.41 -8.27
N ASP A 120 13.91 4.11 -9.13
CA ASP A 120 13.57 5.48 -9.51
C ASP A 120 12.64 5.50 -10.71
N VAL A 121 11.33 5.47 -10.45
CA VAL A 121 10.29 5.40 -11.48
C VAL A 121 10.37 6.55 -12.50
N LYS A 122 10.76 7.75 -12.05
CA LYS A 122 10.94 8.95 -12.88
C LYS A 122 12.42 9.33 -12.96
N CYS A 123 13.19 8.53 -13.69
CA CYS A 123 14.63 8.66 -13.84
C CYS A 123 14.98 9.69 -14.94
N ASN A 124 14.84 10.98 -14.63
CA ASN A 124 15.14 12.10 -15.54
C ASN A 124 16.51 12.75 -15.27
N GLU A 125 17.09 12.51 -14.10
CA GLU A 125 18.37 13.07 -13.68
C GLU A 125 19.54 12.25 -14.23
N SER A 126 20.74 12.83 -14.22
CA SER A 126 21.94 12.05 -14.51
C SER A 126 22.17 11.04 -13.39
N PHE A 127 22.59 9.82 -13.77
CA PHE A 127 23.00 8.76 -12.82
C PHE A 127 21.92 8.23 -11.85
N CYS A 128 20.64 8.45 -12.14
CA CYS A 128 19.53 7.88 -11.36
C CYS A 128 19.47 6.34 -11.40
N ASN A 129 18.75 5.76 -10.45
CA ASN A 129 18.54 4.32 -10.28
C ASN A 129 17.29 3.85 -11.02
N GLY A 130 17.28 4.05 -12.34
CA GLY A 130 16.10 3.84 -13.19
C GLY A 130 15.69 2.37 -13.38
N PRO A 131 14.42 2.10 -13.68
CA PRO A 131 13.87 0.76 -13.78
C PRO A 131 14.54 -0.05 -14.90
N LEU A 132 14.73 -1.34 -14.67
CA LEU A 132 15.27 -2.26 -15.67
C LEU A 132 14.22 -2.51 -16.76
N THR A 133 14.64 -2.39 -18.02
CA THR A 133 13.73 -2.36 -19.17
C THR A 133 13.55 -3.70 -19.88
N SER A 134 14.31 -4.73 -19.48
CA SER A 134 14.24 -6.06 -20.07
C SER A 134 14.39 -7.14 -18.99
N PRO A 135 14.04 -8.40 -19.26
CA PRO A 135 14.20 -9.47 -18.27
C PRO A 135 15.66 -9.88 -18.00
N GLY A 136 16.62 -9.27 -18.69
CA GLY A 136 18.04 -9.62 -18.60
C GLY A 136 18.43 -10.80 -19.50
N PRO A 137 19.47 -11.59 -19.15
CA PRO A 137 20.15 -11.59 -17.85
C PRO A 137 21.08 -10.38 -17.64
N TYR A 138 21.12 -9.89 -16.40
CA TYR A 138 21.99 -8.83 -15.93
C TYR A 138 23.15 -9.39 -15.11
N ARG A 139 24.24 -8.64 -15.06
CA ARG A 139 25.31 -8.78 -14.09
C ARG A 139 25.63 -7.42 -13.48
N VAL A 140 26.06 -7.44 -12.23
CA VAL A 140 26.48 -6.24 -11.52
C VAL A 140 27.85 -6.41 -10.87
N ARG A 141 28.52 -5.29 -10.65
CA ARG A 141 29.71 -5.17 -9.81
C ARG A 141 29.83 -3.75 -9.28
N PHE A 142 30.54 -3.59 -8.18
CA PHE A 142 30.90 -2.27 -7.69
C PHE A 142 32.25 -1.86 -8.26
N VAL A 143 32.38 -0.57 -8.53
CA VAL A 143 33.65 0.07 -8.93
C VAL A 143 33.94 1.22 -7.98
N VAL A 144 35.22 1.37 -7.64
CA VAL A 144 35.74 2.43 -6.78
C VAL A 144 36.45 3.44 -7.66
N LEU A 145 35.98 4.67 -7.64
CA LEU A 145 36.52 5.76 -8.45
C LEU A 145 37.17 6.83 -7.59
N ASN A 146 38.23 7.44 -8.13
CA ASN A 146 38.72 8.75 -7.70
C ASN A 146 38.74 9.71 -8.89
N ASN A 147 39.12 10.96 -8.65
CA ASN A 147 39.41 12.00 -9.65
C ASN A 147 40.22 11.54 -10.89
N THR A 148 41.07 10.52 -10.78
CA THR A 148 41.90 10.00 -11.89
C THR A 148 41.30 8.79 -12.62
N GLY A 149 40.19 8.23 -12.13
CA GLY A 149 39.54 7.04 -12.71
C GLY A 149 39.38 5.90 -11.72
N ILE A 150 39.27 4.67 -12.25
CA ILE A 150 39.05 3.47 -11.43
C ILE A 150 40.28 3.08 -10.62
N VAL A 151 40.05 2.75 -9.35
CA VAL A 151 41.09 2.35 -8.39
C VAL A 151 40.93 0.89 -7.98
N ALA A 152 39.68 0.42 -7.86
CA ALA A 152 39.37 -0.97 -7.53
C ALA A 152 38.01 -1.36 -8.11
N LYS A 153 37.77 -2.67 -8.22
CA LYS A 153 36.50 -3.24 -8.68
C LYS A 153 36.25 -4.57 -7.98
N THR A 154 34.99 -4.88 -7.76
CA THR A 154 34.59 -6.16 -7.19
C THR A 154 34.51 -7.24 -8.27
N ASN A 155 34.43 -8.49 -7.85
CA ASN A 155 33.97 -9.55 -8.74
C ASN A 155 32.53 -9.29 -9.19
N ARG A 156 32.18 -9.96 -10.28
CA ARG A 156 30.88 -9.88 -10.93
C ARG A 156 29.87 -10.76 -10.18
N SER A 157 28.63 -10.30 -10.08
CA SER A 157 27.54 -11.11 -9.57
C SER A 157 27.27 -12.34 -10.45
N ASP A 158 26.53 -13.28 -9.88
CA ASP A 158 25.82 -14.29 -10.66
C ASP A 158 24.81 -13.64 -11.63
N LEU A 159 24.30 -14.43 -12.56
CA LEU A 159 23.30 -13.98 -13.53
C LEU A 159 21.98 -13.63 -12.83
N ILE A 160 21.48 -12.42 -13.09
CA ILE A 160 20.22 -11.93 -12.55
C ILE A 160 19.19 -11.93 -13.67
N ARG A 161 18.16 -12.76 -13.56
CA ARG A 161 17.03 -12.82 -14.50
C ARG A 161 15.78 -12.28 -13.82
N LEU A 162 15.18 -11.26 -14.42
CA LEU A 162 13.95 -10.70 -13.88
C LEU A 162 12.76 -11.55 -14.34
N PRO A 163 11.74 -11.72 -13.47
CA PRO A 163 10.49 -12.35 -13.86
C PRO A 163 9.83 -11.53 -14.97
N ILE A 164 9.26 -12.20 -15.97
CA ILE A 164 8.51 -11.55 -17.04
C ILE A 164 7.11 -11.21 -16.50
N GLY A 165 6.69 -9.95 -16.65
CA GLY A 165 5.35 -9.52 -16.30
C GLY A 165 4.32 -10.20 -17.22
N ILE A 166 3.21 -10.63 -16.65
CA ILE A 166 2.08 -11.15 -17.43
C ILE A 166 1.52 -9.99 -18.26
N ASN A 167 1.34 -10.21 -19.56
CA ASN A 167 0.77 -9.19 -20.43
C ASN A 167 -0.65 -8.85 -19.97
N TYR A 168 -0.94 -7.56 -19.76
CA TYR A 168 -2.26 -7.11 -19.29
C TYR A 168 -3.41 -7.58 -20.18
N THR A 169 -3.16 -7.77 -21.48
CA THR A 169 -4.18 -8.28 -22.43
C THR A 169 -4.54 -9.75 -22.20
N THR A 170 -3.67 -10.48 -21.53
CA THR A 170 -3.88 -11.90 -21.16
C THR A 170 -4.41 -12.06 -19.74
N ILE A 171 -4.48 -10.97 -18.96
CA ILE A 171 -5.07 -10.99 -17.64
C ILE A 171 -6.58 -11.09 -17.82
N ASP A 172 -7.15 -12.25 -17.48
CA ASP A 172 -8.59 -12.38 -17.35
C ASP A 172 -9.05 -11.53 -16.15
N THR A 173 -9.53 -10.34 -16.45
CA THR A 173 -10.09 -9.40 -15.47
C THR A 173 -11.52 -9.75 -15.10
N ARG A 174 -12.09 -10.82 -15.67
CA ARG A 174 -13.42 -11.28 -15.25
C ARG A 174 -13.35 -11.55 -13.75
N PRO A 175 -14.30 -11.00 -12.97
CA PRO A 175 -14.36 -11.28 -11.55
C PRO A 175 -14.39 -12.80 -11.42
N LEU A 176 -13.39 -13.34 -10.73
CA LEU A 176 -13.20 -14.77 -10.52
C LEU A 176 -14.57 -15.35 -10.21
N ARG A 177 -15.12 -16.09 -11.20
CA ARG A 177 -16.49 -16.60 -11.22
C ARG A 177 -16.82 -17.02 -9.80
N ARG A 178 -17.72 -16.29 -9.12
CA ARG A 178 -18.15 -16.58 -7.74
C ARG A 178 -18.27 -18.08 -7.66
N SER A 179 -17.46 -18.72 -6.81
CA SER A 179 -17.39 -20.18 -6.77
C SER A 179 -18.82 -20.69 -6.73
N GLY A 180 -19.18 -21.62 -7.62
CA GLY A 180 -20.53 -22.19 -7.61
C GLY A 180 -20.92 -22.63 -6.19
N SER A 181 -19.91 -23.06 -5.42
CA SER A 181 -19.94 -23.32 -3.98
C SER A 181 -20.51 -22.18 -3.14
N MET A 182 -20.16 -20.91 -3.36
CA MET A 182 -20.71 -19.79 -2.60
C MET A 182 -22.21 -19.62 -2.85
N ILE A 183 -22.67 -19.82 -4.09
CA ILE A 183 -24.11 -19.76 -4.43
C ILE A 183 -24.84 -20.95 -3.79
N ILE A 184 -24.26 -22.15 -3.85
CA ILE A 184 -24.84 -23.36 -3.25
C ILE A 184 -24.94 -23.22 -1.72
N ILE A 185 -23.87 -22.75 -1.06
CA ILE A 185 -23.85 -22.57 0.40
C ILE A 185 -24.90 -21.55 0.84
N THR A 186 -25.01 -20.41 0.15
CA THR A 186 -26.02 -19.39 0.48
C THR A 186 -27.44 -19.89 0.27
N ALA A 187 -27.70 -20.68 -0.78
CA ALA A 187 -29.01 -21.29 -1.00
C ALA A 187 -29.37 -22.31 0.11
N ILE A 188 -28.45 -23.20 0.48
CA ILE A 188 -28.67 -24.18 1.56
C ILE A 188 -28.93 -23.47 2.90
N LEU A 189 -28.11 -22.48 3.25
CA LEU A 189 -28.30 -21.71 4.48
C LEU A 189 -29.64 -20.97 4.50
N SER A 190 -30.08 -20.43 3.36
CA SER A 190 -31.40 -19.78 3.23
C SER A 190 -32.56 -20.74 3.46
N ILE A 191 -32.50 -21.95 2.86
CA ILE A 191 -33.54 -22.97 3.03
C ILE A 191 -33.60 -23.47 4.47
N LEU A 192 -32.44 -23.77 5.07
CA LEU A 192 -32.37 -24.22 6.47
C LEU A 192 -32.91 -23.16 7.43
N LEU A 193 -32.59 -21.88 7.20
CA LEU A 193 -33.13 -20.77 7.99
C LEU A 193 -34.65 -20.68 7.87
N ALA A 194 -35.21 -20.81 6.67
CA ALA A 194 -36.66 -20.79 6.46
C ALA A 194 -37.37 -21.95 7.19
N ILE A 195 -36.79 -23.17 7.14
CA ILE A 195 -37.32 -24.33 7.86
C ILE A 195 -37.26 -24.10 9.38
N LEU A 196 -36.14 -23.58 9.89
CA LEU A 196 -36.01 -23.25 11.31
C LEU A 196 -37.04 -22.21 11.76
N LEU A 197 -37.27 -21.17 10.96
CA LEU A 197 -38.30 -20.16 11.24
C LEU A 197 -39.71 -20.77 11.21
N ALA A 198 -40.02 -21.63 10.25
CA ALA A 198 -41.31 -22.31 10.19
C ALA A 198 -41.54 -23.23 11.41
N CYS A 199 -40.53 -23.99 11.82
CA CYS A 199 -40.59 -24.81 13.04
C CYS A 199 -40.75 -23.96 14.30
N LEU A 200 -40.04 -22.82 14.39
CA LEU A 200 -40.19 -21.88 15.50
C LEU A 200 -41.61 -21.32 15.57
N LEU A 201 -42.17 -20.90 14.42
CA LEU A 201 -43.56 -20.43 14.35
C LEU A 201 -44.55 -21.54 14.72
N ALA A 202 -44.36 -22.77 14.27
CA ALA A 202 -45.21 -23.90 14.62
C ALA A 202 -45.13 -24.23 16.12
N ALA A 203 -43.95 -24.15 16.72
CA ALA A 203 -43.73 -24.33 18.15
C ALA A 203 -44.38 -23.21 18.96
N LEU A 204 -44.25 -21.94 18.52
CA LEU A 204 -44.95 -20.81 19.11
C LEU A 204 -46.46 -20.99 19.01
N CYS A 205 -47.01 -21.32 17.83
CA CYS A 205 -48.43 -21.57 17.64
C CYS A 205 -48.94 -22.76 18.46
N SER A 206 -48.14 -23.83 18.60
CA SER A 206 -48.51 -25.02 19.37
C SER A 206 -48.41 -24.79 20.87
N GLY A 207 -47.42 -24.04 21.34
CA GLY A 207 -47.36 -23.53 22.73
C GLY A 207 -48.47 -22.50 23.00
N SER A 208 -48.89 -21.77 21.96
CA SER A 208 -50.04 -20.86 21.98
C SER A 208 -51.37 -21.57 21.80
N LYS A 209 -51.45 -22.91 21.72
CA LYS A 209 -52.75 -23.61 21.84
C LYS A 209 -53.37 -23.43 23.24
N ASN A 210 -52.59 -22.93 24.21
CA ASN A 210 -53.08 -22.43 25.49
C ASN A 210 -53.47 -20.93 25.47
N LEU A 211 -53.29 -20.21 24.34
CA LEU A 211 -53.59 -18.78 24.18
C LEU A 211 -54.45 -18.44 22.95
N CYS A 212 -54.62 -19.36 21.99
CA CYS A 212 -55.52 -19.24 20.84
C CYS A 212 -56.76 -20.11 21.05
N TRP A 213 -57.55 -19.75 22.06
CA TRP A 213 -58.97 -20.06 22.09
C TRP A 213 -59.74 -18.78 22.39
N SER A 214 -60.23 -18.12 21.34
CA SER A 214 -61.34 -17.18 21.45
C SER A 214 -62.37 -17.51 20.36
N GLU A 215 -63.11 -18.57 20.61
CA GLU A 215 -64.47 -18.69 20.10
C GLU A 215 -65.30 -17.55 20.70
N GLN A 216 -65.73 -16.57 19.89
CA GLN A 216 -66.89 -15.68 20.14
C GLN A 216 -67.05 -14.68 18.97
N LEU A 217 -67.50 -15.17 17.82
CA LEU A 217 -68.20 -14.36 16.81
C LEU A 217 -69.56 -15.01 16.50
N LYS A 218 -70.37 -15.18 17.55
CA LYS A 218 -71.81 -15.37 17.45
C LYS A 218 -72.49 -14.37 18.37
N THR A 219 -72.73 -13.16 17.85
CA THR A 219 -73.93 -12.34 18.07
C THR A 219 -73.67 -10.95 17.50
N ASN A 220 -74.10 -10.70 16.26
CA ASN A 220 -74.48 -9.38 15.79
C ASN A 220 -75.77 -9.55 14.95
N ARG A 221 -76.84 -10.02 15.60
CA ARG A 221 -78.16 -9.43 15.35
C ARG A 221 -78.32 -8.36 16.44
N PHE A 222 -78.97 -7.27 16.07
CA PHE A 222 -79.11 -5.99 16.80
C PHE A 222 -77.94 -5.03 16.59
N MET A 223 -78.07 -4.16 15.58
CA MET A 223 -78.39 -2.74 15.84
C MET A 223 -78.88 -2.12 14.53
N GLU A 224 -80.18 -2.28 14.28
CA GLU A 224 -80.97 -1.29 13.54
C GLU A 224 -81.13 -0.10 14.50
N SER A 225 -80.69 1.09 14.11
CA SER A 225 -81.07 2.32 14.82
C SER A 225 -81.05 3.51 13.87
N ASP A 226 -82.26 3.92 13.51
CA ASP A 226 -82.61 5.21 12.93
C ASP A 226 -82.21 6.36 13.87
N ARG A 227 -81.20 7.13 13.48
CA ARG A 227 -81.14 8.62 13.46
C ARG A 227 -79.70 9.14 13.41
N PRO A 228 -79.45 10.25 12.69
CA PRO A 228 -78.10 10.75 12.42
C PRO A 228 -77.59 11.63 13.57
N GLY A 229 -76.31 11.46 13.91
CA GLY A 229 -75.54 12.47 14.63
C GLY A 229 -75.32 12.22 16.12
N TYR A 230 -74.52 11.20 16.45
CA TYR A 230 -73.51 11.29 17.52
C TYR A 230 -72.61 10.03 17.47
N TYR A 231 -71.35 10.16 17.04
CA TYR A 231 -70.39 9.07 17.18
C TYR A 231 -69.68 9.21 18.52
N ARG A 232 -70.00 8.33 19.47
CA ARG A 232 -69.17 8.15 20.66
C ARG A 232 -67.99 7.25 20.26
N SER A 233 -66.82 7.85 20.03
CA SER A 233 -65.62 7.07 19.72
C SER A 233 -65.20 6.24 20.93
N SER A 234 -64.95 4.96 20.69
CA SER A 234 -64.37 4.03 21.66
C SER A 234 -62.95 4.49 22.04
N SER A 235 -62.62 4.39 23.33
CA SER A 235 -61.40 4.92 23.96
C SER A 235 -60.09 4.20 23.57
N ILE A 236 -60.06 3.48 22.45
CA ILE A 236 -58.92 2.65 22.01
C ILE A 236 -58.12 3.31 20.86
N TYR A 237 -58.60 4.43 20.30
CA TYR A 237 -57.90 5.19 19.25
C TYR A 237 -57.49 6.61 19.66
N GLN A 238 -57.09 6.82 20.91
CA GLN A 238 -56.36 8.03 21.31
C GLN A 238 -54.86 7.73 21.37
N LEU A 239 -54.15 7.75 20.24
CA LEU A 239 -52.73 8.13 20.24
C LEU A 239 -52.13 8.56 18.88
N HIS A 240 -52.93 8.81 17.84
CA HIS A 240 -52.39 9.30 16.56
C HIS A 240 -53.15 10.56 16.10
N ASN A 241 -53.03 11.64 16.88
CA ASN A 241 -53.29 12.98 16.35
C ASN A 241 -52.46 14.05 17.09
N SER A 242 -51.14 13.92 17.06
CA SER A 242 -50.20 14.94 17.56
C SER A 242 -49.18 15.37 16.50
N TYR A 243 -49.62 15.44 15.23
CA TYR A 243 -48.86 16.08 14.15
C TYR A 243 -49.69 17.10 13.35
N ALA A 244 -51.02 17.09 13.45
CA ALA A 244 -51.90 18.01 12.73
C ALA A 244 -52.20 19.33 13.47
N GLN A 245 -51.73 19.53 14.70
CA GLN A 245 -51.99 20.75 15.49
C GLN A 245 -50.81 21.73 15.61
N TRP A 246 -49.63 21.40 15.08
CA TRP A 246 -48.50 22.35 15.03
C TRP A 246 -48.37 23.10 13.70
N VAL A 247 -48.94 22.58 12.60
CA VAL A 247 -48.87 23.25 11.28
C VAL A 247 -49.91 24.38 11.13
N GLN A 248 -50.88 24.50 12.05
CA GLN A 248 -51.94 25.51 11.98
C GLN A 248 -51.80 26.67 12.98
N GLN A 249 -50.73 26.69 13.79
CA GLN A 249 -50.44 27.80 14.70
C GLN A 249 -49.26 28.71 14.27
N GLU A 250 -48.47 28.33 13.25
CA GLU A 250 -47.43 29.22 12.68
C GLU A 250 -47.90 30.04 11.48
N GLY A 251 -49.15 29.85 11.03
CA GLY A 251 -49.75 30.58 9.91
C GLY A 251 -50.52 31.86 10.27
N ASN A 252 -50.62 32.24 11.55
CA ASN A 252 -51.51 33.34 11.98
C ASN A 252 -50.83 34.39 12.89
N ALA A 253 -49.50 34.44 12.90
CA ALA A 253 -48.74 35.43 13.66
C ALA A 253 -47.51 35.92 12.89
N ARG A 254 -47.72 36.51 11.70
CA ARG A 254 -46.71 37.40 11.10
C ARG A 254 -47.28 38.35 10.02
N ASP A 255 -48.45 38.92 10.29
CA ASP A 255 -48.91 40.16 9.65
C ASP A 255 -48.84 41.31 10.66
N SER A 256 -47.65 41.90 10.79
CA SER A 256 -47.49 43.29 11.23
C SER A 256 -46.05 43.74 11.01
N ALA A 257 -45.92 44.80 10.20
CA ALA A 257 -44.75 45.66 9.97
C ALA A 257 -43.76 45.26 8.84
N PHE A 258 -44.03 45.76 7.63
CA PHE A 258 -43.04 46.46 6.80
C PHE A 258 -42.82 47.89 7.37
N PRO A 259 -41.76 48.67 7.05
CA PRO A 259 -41.00 48.61 5.79
C PRO A 259 -39.48 48.92 5.83
N ASP A 260 -38.88 48.76 4.63
CA ASP A 260 -37.81 49.55 4.00
C ASP A 260 -36.42 49.72 4.63
N GLN A 261 -35.40 49.37 3.83
CA GLN A 261 -34.38 50.28 3.24
C GLN A 261 -33.26 49.40 2.68
N ILE A 262 -33.20 49.21 1.36
CA ILE A 262 -32.27 49.93 0.45
C ILE A 262 -30.81 49.92 0.97
N ARG A 263 -29.92 49.17 0.29
CA ARG A 263 -28.86 49.71 -0.59
C ARG A 263 -27.61 48.83 -0.60
N ASN A 264 -27.22 48.44 -1.81
CA ASN A 264 -25.87 48.15 -2.30
C ASN A 264 -24.71 48.43 -1.34
N LYS A 265 -23.73 47.51 -1.30
CA LYS A 265 -22.35 47.88 -1.63
C LYS A 265 -21.53 46.69 -2.12
N GLN A 266 -21.04 46.88 -3.34
CA GLN A 266 -19.93 46.24 -4.02
C GLN A 266 -18.60 46.40 -3.27
N TYR A 267 -17.69 45.47 -3.59
CA TYR A 267 -16.22 45.56 -3.64
C TYR A 267 -15.46 45.85 -2.34
N LEU A 268 -14.50 44.99 -2.00
CA LEU A 268 -13.04 45.20 -2.20
C LEU A 268 -12.22 44.17 -1.40
N GLU A 269 -11.18 43.64 -2.06
CA GLU A 269 -9.81 43.38 -1.56
C GLU A 269 -9.64 42.25 -0.53
N GLU A 270 -8.94 41.16 -0.85
CA GLU A 270 -7.47 41.07 -0.98
C GLU A 270 -6.80 41.52 0.32
N GLU A 271 -6.33 40.59 1.15
CA GLU A 271 -4.93 40.52 1.60
C GLU A 271 -4.69 39.30 2.51
N ASN A 272 -3.43 38.87 2.48
CA ASN A 272 -2.76 37.75 3.15
C ASN A 272 -2.89 37.73 4.68
N ASP A 273 -2.78 36.53 5.26
CA ASP A 273 -1.74 36.17 6.24
C ASP A 273 -2.01 34.73 6.74
N LEU A 274 -1.10 33.78 6.52
CA LEU A 274 0.08 33.44 7.34
C LEU A 274 -0.27 32.86 8.72
N TYR A 275 0.32 31.68 8.98
CA TYR A 275 0.42 30.91 10.23
C TYR A 275 -0.68 29.90 10.62
N GLY A 276 -0.27 28.63 10.67
CA GLY A 276 -0.55 27.81 11.85
C GLY A 276 -1.25 26.47 11.67
N SER A 277 -0.44 25.42 11.56
CA SER A 277 -0.61 24.14 12.28
C SER A 277 -1.62 23.07 11.83
N THR A 278 -1.02 21.97 11.36
CA THR A 278 -1.26 20.57 11.76
C THR A 278 -2.69 19.99 11.77
N ALA A 279 -2.97 19.11 10.80
CA ALA A 279 -3.75 17.87 11.00
C ALA A 279 -3.40 16.90 9.85
N ILE A 280 -2.55 15.90 10.10
CA ILE A 280 -2.93 14.49 10.29
C ILE A 280 -3.64 13.89 9.08
N TYR A 281 -2.93 12.93 8.47
CA TYR A 281 -3.40 11.99 7.46
C TYR A 281 -4.77 11.39 7.83
N ASN A 282 -5.71 11.44 6.90
CA ASN A 282 -6.64 10.34 6.72
C ASN A 282 -6.89 10.08 5.24
N VAL A 283 -6.43 8.90 4.85
CA VAL A 283 -6.74 8.18 3.62
C VAL A 283 -8.23 7.88 3.60
N ILE A 284 -8.89 8.11 2.46
CA ILE A 284 -9.79 7.18 1.73
C ILE A 284 -10.47 8.01 0.63
N HIS A 285 -9.98 7.85 -0.61
CA HIS A 285 -10.74 8.17 -1.81
C HIS A 285 -11.60 6.95 -2.18
N PRO A 286 -12.93 7.08 -2.32
CA PRO A 286 -13.70 6.22 -3.21
C PRO A 286 -13.65 6.81 -4.62
N TYR A 287 -13.14 6.02 -5.56
CA TYR A 287 -13.33 6.22 -6.99
C TYR A 287 -14.82 6.34 -7.31
N LEU A 288 -15.24 7.52 -7.74
CA LEU A 288 -16.49 7.74 -8.48
C LEU A 288 -16.17 7.78 -9.97
N PRO A 289 -16.70 6.86 -10.80
CA PRO A 289 -16.65 7.05 -12.24
C PRO A 289 -17.61 8.18 -12.63
N ARG A 290 -17.06 9.27 -13.20
CA ARG A 290 -17.85 10.25 -13.95
C ARG A 290 -18.48 9.56 -15.15
N ALA A 291 -19.79 9.34 -15.10
CA ALA A 291 -20.60 9.24 -16.30
C ALA A 291 -20.56 10.61 -17.01
N LYS A 292 -20.13 10.65 -18.26
CA LYS A 292 -20.42 11.79 -19.14
C LYS A 292 -21.78 11.56 -19.79
N PRO A 293 -22.68 12.56 -19.80
CA PRO A 293 -23.90 12.53 -20.58
C PRO A 293 -23.67 13.03 -22.01
N PHE A 294 -24.35 12.37 -22.95
CA PHE A 294 -24.54 12.60 -24.39
C PHE A 294 -23.30 12.49 -25.31
#